data_AF-K5WEP9-F1
#
_entry.id   AF-K5WEP9-F1
#
_cell.length_a   1.000
_cell.length_b   1.000
_cell.length_c   1.000
_cell.angle_alpha   90.00
_cell.angle_beta   90.00
_cell.angle_gamma   90.00
#
_symmetry.space_group_name_H-M   'P 1'
#
loop_
_entity.id
_entity.type
_entity.pdbx_description
1 polymer ?
#
loop_
_entity_poly.entity_id
_entity_poly.type
_entity_poly.pdbx_seq_one_letter_code
_entity_poly.pdbx_strand_id
1 'polypeptide(L)'
;MPPPPPPPDLNVDESPVAESSTRPLRSSLQKVTPAPSASPAPSTPLPTAHPENYLRIRYIRFGEFDIQTWFDAPFPEEYMTIPDGRLWICEFCLKYMKSKFNAYRHRLKCKMRHPPGDEIYRDGAVAIFEVDGRKNKIYCQNLCLLSKMFLDHKSLFYDVEPFLFYVMTEVDDVGARFVGYFSKEKRSPKDYNVSCIMTLPVRQRQGWGNLLIDFSYLLSKKEHRTGSPEKPLSALGALGYRNYWTLAIMRFLRITPGSPRLEGMPRT
;
A
#
# COMPACT_ATOMS: atom_id res chain seq x y z
N MET A 1 -6.88 9.81 55.01
CA MET A 1 -7.79 8.71 54.62
C MET A 1 -7.09 7.39 54.92
N PRO A 2 -7.71 6.45 55.66
CA PRO A 2 -7.17 5.11 55.86
C PRO A 2 -7.45 4.20 54.64
N PRO A 3 -6.66 3.12 54.42
CA PRO A 3 -6.90 2.16 53.35
C PRO A 3 -8.01 1.13 53.71
N PRO A 4 -8.66 0.49 52.71
CA PRO A 4 -9.65 -0.56 52.92
C PRO A 4 -9.01 -1.94 53.27
N PRO A 5 -9.76 -2.85 53.92
CA PRO A 5 -9.30 -4.19 54.29
C PRO A 5 -9.36 -5.19 53.10
N PRO A 6 -8.61 -6.31 53.17
CA PRO A 6 -8.64 -7.37 52.16
C PRO A 6 -9.84 -8.33 52.29
N PRO A 7 -10.23 -9.04 51.21
CA PRO A 7 -11.20 -10.15 51.26
C PRO A 7 -10.58 -11.47 51.77
N PRO A 8 -11.38 -12.43 52.24
CA PRO A 8 -10.92 -13.76 52.69
C PRO A 8 -10.81 -14.80 51.56
N ASP A 9 -9.96 -15.81 51.79
CA ASP A 9 -9.74 -17.00 50.95
C ASP A 9 -10.59 -18.23 51.37
N LEU A 10 -10.40 -19.36 50.65
CA LEU A 10 -10.75 -20.76 50.99
C LEU A 10 -12.21 -21.20 50.66
N ASN A 11 -12.51 -22.41 50.16
CA ASN A 11 -11.74 -23.44 49.43
C ASN A 11 -12.69 -24.57 48.89
N VAL A 12 -12.29 -25.30 47.83
CA VAL A 12 -12.34 -26.79 47.61
C VAL A 12 -13.64 -27.58 47.95
N ASP A 13 -14.25 -28.45 47.12
CA ASP A 13 -14.02 -28.92 45.72
C ASP A 13 -15.40 -29.26 45.04
N GLU A 14 -15.76 -30.31 44.27
CA GLU A 14 -15.16 -31.57 43.74
C GLU A 14 -15.91 -32.01 42.44
N SER A 15 -15.57 -33.17 41.85
CA SER A 15 -16.19 -33.78 40.65
C SER A 15 -17.32 -34.79 40.95
N PRO A 16 -18.04 -35.37 39.95
CA PRO A 16 -17.58 -36.61 39.28
C PRO A 16 -18.00 -36.72 37.77
N VAL A 17 -17.86 -37.92 37.17
CA VAL A 17 -17.87 -38.19 35.70
C VAL A 17 -18.76 -39.39 35.28
N ALA A 18 -19.41 -39.32 34.10
CA ALA A 18 -19.94 -40.45 33.28
C ALA A 18 -20.23 -39.93 31.83
N GLU A 19 -19.68 -40.48 30.73
CA GLU A 19 -20.13 -41.65 29.91
C GLU A 19 -21.45 -41.47 29.11
N SER A 20 -21.68 -42.04 27.91
CA SER A 20 -20.82 -42.63 26.83
C SER A 20 -21.68 -42.87 25.53
N SER A 21 -21.21 -43.67 24.54
CA SER A 21 -21.99 -44.26 23.39
C SER A 21 -22.31 -43.35 22.17
N THR A 22 -22.37 -43.73 20.88
CA THR A 22 -21.88 -44.88 20.03
C THR A 22 -21.84 -44.44 18.52
N ARG A 23 -21.52 -45.35 17.58
CA ARG A 23 -21.41 -45.15 16.11
C ARG A 23 -22.47 -45.98 15.34
N PRO A 24 -22.80 -45.68 14.06
CA PRO A 24 -22.04 -46.27 12.94
C PRO A 24 -21.96 -45.43 11.63
N LEU A 25 -21.18 -45.93 10.65
CA LEU A 25 -21.09 -45.43 9.27
C LEU A 25 -22.11 -46.12 8.35
N ARG A 26 -22.42 -45.49 7.19
CA ARG A 26 -22.78 -46.21 5.96
C ARG A 26 -22.13 -45.53 4.75
N SER A 27 -21.66 -46.34 3.80
CA SER A 27 -20.94 -45.89 2.60
C SER A 27 -21.77 -46.11 1.32
N SER A 28 -21.43 -45.37 0.28
CA SER A 28 -21.72 -45.71 -1.13
C SER A 28 -20.60 -45.21 -2.02
N LEU A 29 -20.17 -46.03 -2.97
CA LEU A 29 -19.19 -45.71 -4.01
C LEU A 29 -19.87 -45.81 -5.37
N GLN A 30 -19.61 -44.87 -6.28
CA GLN A 30 -19.89 -45.04 -7.70
C GLN A 30 -18.66 -44.64 -8.52
N LYS A 31 -18.30 -45.48 -9.50
CA LYS A 31 -17.25 -45.22 -10.48
C LYS A 31 -17.88 -44.67 -11.76
N VAL A 32 -17.23 -43.69 -12.39
CA VAL A 32 -17.45 -43.32 -13.80
C VAL A 32 -16.09 -43.12 -14.46
N THR A 33 -15.96 -43.49 -15.74
CA THR A 33 -14.72 -43.48 -16.53
C THR A 33 -14.49 -42.16 -17.30
N PRO A 34 -13.25 -41.84 -17.74
CA PRO A 34 -12.90 -40.51 -18.23
C PRO A 34 -12.70 -40.39 -19.76
N ALA A 35 -13.18 -39.29 -20.37
CA ALA A 35 -12.70 -38.67 -21.61
C ALA A 35 -13.47 -37.35 -21.90
N PRO A 36 -12.96 -36.42 -22.73
CA PRO A 36 -11.57 -35.95 -22.87
C PRO A 36 -11.43 -34.45 -22.49
N SER A 37 -10.25 -33.86 -22.69
CA SER A 37 -9.92 -32.50 -22.22
C SER A 37 -10.60 -31.35 -23.01
N ALA A 38 -11.08 -30.35 -22.28
CA ALA A 38 -11.32 -28.99 -22.75
C ALA A 38 -10.80 -28.00 -21.69
N SER A 39 -9.88 -27.12 -22.07
CA SER A 39 -9.16 -26.24 -21.13
C SER A 39 -10.01 -25.08 -20.63
N PRO A 40 -10.24 -24.93 -19.30
CA PRO A 40 -10.78 -23.69 -18.76
C PRO A 40 -9.70 -22.60 -18.74
N ALA A 41 -10.08 -21.36 -19.08
CA ALA A 41 -9.20 -20.21 -18.91
C ALA A 41 -8.90 -19.98 -17.41
N PRO A 42 -7.73 -19.42 -17.04
CA PRO A 42 -7.35 -19.21 -15.64
C PRO A 42 -8.13 -18.05 -14.99
N SER A 43 -9.37 -18.35 -14.57
CA SER A 43 -10.19 -17.49 -13.72
C SER A 43 -9.43 -17.17 -12.43
N THR A 44 -8.82 -15.98 -12.37
CA THR A 44 -8.13 -15.50 -11.17
C THR A 44 -9.18 -15.23 -10.10
N PRO A 45 -9.02 -15.72 -8.86
CA PRO A 45 -9.92 -15.39 -7.77
C PRO A 45 -9.96 -13.88 -7.55
N LEU A 46 -11.11 -13.26 -7.82
CA LEU A 46 -11.40 -11.93 -7.34
C LEU A 46 -11.48 -12.00 -5.80
N PRO A 47 -10.97 -11.01 -5.04
CA PRO A 47 -11.29 -10.91 -3.62
C PRO A 47 -12.81 -10.97 -3.42
N THR A 48 -13.25 -11.70 -2.40
CA THR A 48 -14.67 -11.86 -2.07
C THR A 48 -15.39 -10.52 -2.07
N ALA A 49 -16.51 -10.44 -2.79
CA ALA A 49 -17.26 -9.19 -2.94
C ALA A 49 -17.61 -8.61 -1.56
N HIS A 50 -17.07 -7.43 -1.25
CA HIS A 50 -17.51 -6.64 -0.12
C HIS A 50 -18.97 -6.23 -0.36
N PRO A 51 -19.84 -6.24 0.68
CA PRO A 51 -21.23 -5.84 0.52
C PRO A 51 -21.34 -4.37 0.07
N GLU A 52 -22.36 -4.10 -0.74
CA GLU A 52 -22.59 -2.84 -1.46
C GLU A 52 -22.42 -1.57 -0.61
N ASN A 53 -21.47 -0.73 -1.02
CA ASN A 53 -21.53 0.74 -0.91
C ASN A 53 -21.65 1.40 0.50
N TYR A 54 -20.85 0.97 1.47
CA TYR A 54 -20.59 1.75 2.70
C TYR A 54 -19.54 2.88 2.56
N LEU A 55 -18.81 2.97 1.45
CA LEU A 55 -17.78 4.00 1.26
C LEU A 55 -18.40 5.37 0.95
N ARG A 56 -18.01 6.39 1.74
CA ARG A 56 -18.45 7.79 1.61
C ARG A 56 -18.01 8.40 0.28
N ILE A 57 -16.72 8.29 0.01
CA ILE A 57 -16.11 8.55 -1.30
C ILE A 57 -15.97 7.18 -1.96
N ARG A 58 -16.66 6.99 -3.10
CA ARG A 58 -16.65 5.73 -3.88
C ARG A 58 -15.70 5.79 -5.06
N TYR A 59 -15.46 6.98 -5.57
CA TYR A 59 -14.64 7.24 -6.75
C TYR A 59 -13.78 8.48 -6.55
N ILE A 60 -12.61 8.49 -7.16
CA ILE A 60 -11.83 9.72 -7.38
C ILE A 60 -11.71 9.99 -8.89
N ARG A 61 -11.82 11.26 -9.28
CA ARG A 61 -11.37 11.73 -10.59
C ARG A 61 -9.95 12.24 -10.44
N PHE A 62 -8.98 11.56 -11.07
CA PHE A 62 -7.56 11.88 -11.02
C PHE A 62 -7.04 12.06 -12.46
N GLY A 63 -6.88 13.32 -12.89
CA GLY A 63 -6.57 13.64 -14.29
C GLY A 63 -7.65 13.13 -15.24
N GLU A 64 -7.28 12.24 -16.16
CA GLU A 64 -8.21 11.59 -17.09
C GLU A 64 -8.97 10.38 -16.51
N PHE A 65 -8.52 9.83 -15.38
CA PHE A 65 -9.05 8.59 -14.81
C PHE A 65 -10.18 8.84 -13.80
N ASP A 66 -11.28 8.08 -13.90
CA ASP A 66 -12.16 7.79 -12.77
C ASP A 66 -11.68 6.47 -12.13
N ILE A 67 -11.37 6.48 -10.83
CA ILE A 67 -10.77 5.36 -10.11
C ILE A 67 -11.66 5.02 -8.91
N GLN A 68 -12.13 3.77 -8.82
CA GLN A 68 -12.89 3.29 -7.66
C GLN A 68 -11.97 3.15 -6.44
N THR A 69 -12.41 3.65 -5.29
CA THR A 69 -11.71 3.55 -4.00
C THR A 69 -11.85 2.15 -3.39
N TRP A 70 -10.86 1.71 -2.61
CA TRP A 70 -10.87 0.40 -1.95
C TRP A 70 -11.23 0.49 -0.46
N PHE A 71 -10.82 1.57 0.20
CA PHE A 71 -11.01 1.80 1.62
C PHE A 71 -11.48 3.23 1.88
N ASP A 72 -12.13 3.47 3.02
CA ASP A 72 -12.47 4.83 3.43
C ASP A 72 -11.22 5.60 3.88
N ALA A 73 -11.28 6.93 3.78
CA ALA A 73 -10.20 7.83 4.13
C ALA A 73 -10.74 9.08 4.88
N PRO A 74 -10.09 9.52 5.97
CA PRO A 74 -10.60 10.57 6.86
C PRO A 74 -10.35 11.97 6.30
N PHE A 75 -10.91 12.26 5.13
CA PHE A 75 -11.05 13.61 4.60
C PHE A 75 -11.90 14.47 5.56
N PRO A 76 -11.75 15.81 5.54
CA PRO A 76 -12.61 16.70 6.32
C PRO A 76 -14.10 16.46 6.04
N GLU A 77 -14.93 16.61 7.08
CA GLU A 77 -16.35 16.22 7.08
C GLU A 77 -17.13 16.79 5.90
N GLU A 78 -16.82 18.00 5.47
CA GLU A 78 -17.51 18.66 4.37
C GLU A 78 -17.25 18.02 2.99
N TYR A 79 -16.33 17.04 2.90
CA TYR A 79 -16.11 16.18 1.73
C TYR A 79 -16.72 14.77 1.87
N MET A 80 -17.24 14.40 3.05
CA MET A 80 -17.92 13.11 3.26
C MET A 80 -19.33 13.06 2.66
N THR A 81 -19.94 14.21 2.39
CA THR A 81 -21.33 14.38 1.93
C THR A 81 -21.46 14.71 0.44
N ILE A 82 -20.45 14.35 -0.38
CA ILE A 82 -20.49 14.59 -1.83
C ILE A 82 -21.58 13.70 -2.49
N PRO A 83 -22.63 14.27 -3.13
CA PRO A 83 -23.81 13.48 -3.53
C PRO A 83 -23.54 12.35 -4.53
N ASP A 84 -22.65 12.55 -5.51
CA ASP A 84 -22.27 11.49 -6.47
C ASP A 84 -21.19 10.54 -5.92
N GLY A 85 -20.62 10.83 -4.74
CA GLY A 85 -19.53 10.07 -4.11
C GLY A 85 -18.19 10.20 -4.85
N ARG A 86 -18.03 11.21 -5.73
CA ARG A 86 -16.81 11.42 -6.54
C ARG A 86 -16.00 12.60 -6.05
N LEU A 87 -14.83 12.32 -5.47
CA LEU A 87 -13.87 13.37 -5.11
C LEU A 87 -12.98 13.73 -6.31
N TRP A 88 -12.78 15.03 -6.57
CA TRP A 88 -11.97 15.51 -7.70
C TRP A 88 -10.58 15.91 -7.22
N ILE A 89 -9.52 15.28 -7.75
CA ILE A 89 -8.15 15.44 -7.28
C ILE A 89 -7.26 15.97 -8.42
N CYS A 90 -6.45 16.99 -8.14
CA CYS A 90 -5.47 17.51 -9.09
C CYS A 90 -4.29 16.53 -9.26
N GLU A 91 -3.99 16.11 -10.48
CA GLU A 91 -2.92 15.14 -10.77
C GLU A 91 -1.50 15.64 -10.39
N PHE A 92 -1.30 16.95 -10.32
CA PHE A 92 -0.01 17.57 -9.99
C PHE A 92 0.13 17.93 -8.51
N CYS A 93 -0.83 18.66 -7.92
CA CYS A 93 -0.71 19.16 -6.54
C CYS A 93 -1.52 18.35 -5.50
N LEU A 94 -2.21 17.31 -5.94
CA LEU A 94 -3.01 16.38 -5.14
C LEU A 94 -4.16 17.04 -4.35
N LYS A 95 -4.43 18.34 -4.56
CA LYS A 95 -5.55 19.02 -3.92
C LYS A 95 -6.88 18.37 -4.31
N TYR A 96 -7.65 17.98 -3.30
CA TYR A 96 -8.99 17.42 -3.42
C TYR A 96 -10.08 18.51 -3.41
N MET A 97 -11.17 18.24 -4.12
CA MET A 97 -12.22 19.21 -4.47
C MET A 97 -13.58 18.50 -4.64
N LYS A 98 -14.67 19.15 -4.21
CA LYS A 98 -16.02 18.55 -4.19
C LYS A 98 -16.73 18.44 -5.54
N SER A 99 -16.21 19.04 -6.62
CA SER A 99 -16.97 19.14 -7.88
C SER A 99 -16.12 19.41 -9.12
N LYS A 100 -16.65 19.02 -10.28
CA LYS A 100 -16.12 19.30 -11.63
C LYS A 100 -15.84 20.79 -11.86
N PHE A 101 -16.70 21.67 -11.37
CA PHE A 101 -16.55 23.12 -11.49
C PHE A 101 -15.34 23.65 -10.70
N ASN A 102 -15.17 23.17 -9.46
CA ASN A 102 -14.02 23.53 -8.63
C ASN A 102 -12.71 22.97 -9.23
N ALA A 103 -12.73 21.73 -9.72
CA ALA A 103 -11.61 21.12 -10.43
C ALA A 103 -11.20 21.89 -11.69
N TYR A 104 -12.17 22.30 -12.51
CA TYR A 104 -11.94 23.13 -13.70
C TYR A 104 -11.31 24.49 -13.34
N ARG A 105 -11.90 25.22 -12.38
CA ARG A 105 -11.38 26.53 -11.91
C ARG A 105 -10.00 26.41 -11.25
N HIS A 106 -9.70 25.28 -10.61
CA HIS A 106 -8.38 25.00 -10.09
C HIS A 106 -7.37 24.70 -11.20
N ARG A 107 -7.72 23.88 -12.20
CA ARG A 107 -6.84 23.55 -13.33
C ARG A 107 -6.38 24.80 -14.11
N LEU A 108 -7.27 25.79 -14.27
CA LEU A 108 -6.95 27.09 -14.89
C LEU A 108 -5.97 27.96 -14.07
N LYS A 109 -5.75 27.66 -12.79
CA LYS A 109 -4.93 28.47 -11.86
C LYS A 109 -3.74 27.72 -11.26
N CYS A 110 -3.71 26.39 -11.34
CA CYS A 110 -2.65 25.58 -10.76
C CYS A 110 -1.37 25.75 -11.58
N LYS A 111 -0.32 26.32 -10.97
CA LYS A 111 1.01 26.47 -11.57
C LYS A 111 1.89 25.21 -11.42
N MET A 112 1.53 24.30 -10.51
CA MET A 112 2.33 23.09 -10.24
C MET A 112 2.23 22.11 -11.41
N ARG A 113 3.38 21.52 -11.81
CA ARG A 113 3.51 20.51 -12.87
C ARG A 113 4.37 19.30 -12.49
N HIS A 114 4.86 19.25 -11.26
CA HIS A 114 5.63 18.15 -10.70
C HIS A 114 5.47 18.16 -9.17
N PRO A 115 5.83 17.08 -8.45
CA PRO A 115 5.86 17.06 -7.00
C PRO A 115 6.74 18.20 -6.44
N PRO A 116 6.35 18.86 -5.33
CA PRO A 116 7.08 20.00 -4.77
C PRO A 116 8.28 19.53 -3.94
N GLY A 117 9.32 19.06 -4.61
CA GLY A 117 10.54 18.55 -4.01
C GLY A 117 11.69 18.50 -5.00
N ASP A 118 12.82 17.97 -4.56
CA ASP A 118 14.04 17.91 -5.36
C ASP A 118 13.98 16.67 -6.29
N GLU A 119 14.24 16.84 -7.59
CA GLU A 119 14.33 15.70 -8.53
C GLU A 119 15.66 14.97 -8.31
N ILE A 120 15.61 13.77 -7.72
CA ILE A 120 16.80 13.02 -7.31
C ILE A 120 17.14 11.83 -8.24
N TYR A 121 16.27 11.56 -9.22
CA TYR A 121 16.48 10.52 -10.23
C TYR A 121 15.69 10.85 -11.49
N ARG A 122 16.31 10.58 -12.64
CA ARG A 122 15.81 10.81 -13.99
C ARG A 122 16.29 9.67 -14.91
N ASP A 123 15.38 9.00 -15.60
CA ASP A 123 15.70 8.09 -16.70
C ASP A 123 14.59 8.18 -17.76
N GLY A 124 14.89 8.84 -18.88
CA GLY A 124 13.91 9.23 -19.89
C GLY A 124 12.69 9.94 -19.30
N ALA A 125 11.50 9.39 -19.55
CA ALA A 125 10.24 9.88 -19.01
C ALA A 125 10.05 9.62 -17.50
N VAL A 126 10.85 8.74 -16.87
CA VAL A 126 10.71 8.42 -15.44
C VAL A 126 11.47 9.44 -14.59
N ALA A 127 10.83 9.94 -13.54
CA ALA A 127 11.49 10.75 -12.52
C ALA A 127 11.00 10.43 -11.11
N ILE A 128 11.89 10.57 -10.11
CA ILE A 128 11.57 10.44 -8.69
C ILE A 128 11.99 11.70 -7.94
N PHE A 129 11.02 12.29 -7.23
CA PHE A 129 11.18 13.50 -6.43
C PHE A 129 11.26 13.16 -4.95
N GLU A 130 12.23 13.72 -4.22
CA GLU A 130 12.25 13.69 -2.76
C GLU A 130 11.47 14.89 -2.20
N VAL A 131 10.33 14.61 -1.57
CA VAL A 131 9.44 15.62 -0.99
C VAL A 131 9.51 15.52 0.54
N ASP A 132 10.11 16.52 1.17
CA ASP A 132 10.12 16.64 2.63
C ASP A 132 8.74 17.05 3.17
N GLY A 133 8.12 16.19 3.99
CA GLY A 133 6.80 16.42 4.59
C GLY A 133 6.74 17.58 5.58
N ARG A 134 7.87 18.03 6.14
CA ARG A 134 7.95 19.23 6.99
C ARG A 134 7.93 20.51 6.15
N LYS A 135 8.60 20.50 4.99
CA LYS A 135 8.59 21.62 4.03
C LYS A 135 7.24 21.71 3.31
N ASN A 136 6.66 20.57 2.91
CA ASN A 136 5.55 20.48 1.97
C ASN A 136 4.26 19.89 2.57
N LYS A 137 3.97 20.23 3.83
CA LYS A 137 2.88 19.63 4.65
C LYS A 137 1.60 19.32 3.87
N ILE A 138 1.00 20.33 3.23
CA ILE A 138 -0.28 20.19 2.50
C ILE A 138 -0.20 19.15 1.38
N TYR A 139 0.89 19.12 0.61
CA TYR A 139 1.06 18.14 -0.47
C TYR A 139 1.17 16.71 0.10
N CYS A 140 1.97 16.53 1.16
CA CYS A 140 2.15 15.22 1.78
C CYS A 140 0.89 14.73 2.51
N GLN A 141 0.10 15.63 3.11
CA GLN A 141 -1.20 15.30 3.68
C GLN A 141 -2.21 14.89 2.59
N ASN A 142 -2.27 15.62 1.47
CA ASN A 142 -3.06 15.23 0.31
C ASN A 142 -2.64 13.84 -0.23
N LEU A 143 -1.34 13.58 -0.33
CA LEU A 143 -0.78 12.29 -0.75
C LEU A 143 -1.12 11.15 0.23
N CYS A 144 -1.07 11.41 1.54
CA CYS A 144 -1.47 10.46 2.56
C CYS A 144 -2.96 10.11 2.49
N LEU A 145 -3.84 11.10 2.29
CA LEU A 145 -5.28 10.89 2.12
C LEU A 145 -5.59 10.14 0.81
N LEU A 146 -4.93 10.51 -0.30
CA LEU A 146 -4.98 9.78 -1.57
C LEU A 146 -4.58 8.30 -1.39
N SER A 147 -3.49 8.06 -0.66
CA SER A 147 -2.98 6.71 -0.38
C SER A 147 -3.90 5.90 0.55
N LYS A 148 -4.57 6.53 1.52
CA LYS A 148 -5.48 5.85 2.44
C LYS A 148 -6.69 5.22 1.75
N MET A 149 -7.12 5.74 0.60
CA MET A 149 -8.20 5.11 -0.20
C MET A 149 -7.78 3.79 -0.87
N PHE A 150 -6.47 3.48 -0.91
CA PHE A 150 -5.90 2.27 -1.53
C PHE A 150 -5.03 1.45 -0.58
N LEU A 151 -4.81 1.92 0.65
CA LEU A 151 -4.14 1.21 1.73
C LEU A 151 -5.08 1.09 2.93
N ASP A 152 -5.30 -0.14 3.38
CA ASP A 152 -6.12 -0.45 4.55
C ASP A 152 -5.51 0.16 5.83
N HIS A 153 -4.39 -0.40 6.28
CA HIS A 153 -3.77 -0.13 7.58
C HIS A 153 -2.84 1.11 7.60
N LYS A 154 -3.27 2.24 7.02
CA LYS A 154 -2.52 3.51 7.10
C LYS A 154 -3.05 4.40 8.24
N SER A 155 -2.33 4.43 9.36
CA SER A 155 -2.69 5.18 10.57
C SER A 155 -2.31 6.67 10.52
N LEU A 156 -1.16 7.02 9.95
CA LEU A 156 -0.65 8.39 9.91
C LEU A 156 -0.95 9.06 8.57
N PHE A 157 -1.69 10.17 8.61
CA PHE A 157 -2.06 10.96 7.42
C PHE A 157 -1.98 12.48 7.59
N TYR A 158 -2.16 13.02 8.80
CA TYR A 158 -1.92 14.45 9.07
C TYR A 158 -0.50 14.76 9.55
N ASP A 159 0.10 13.89 10.36
CA ASP A 159 1.46 14.05 10.93
C ASP A 159 2.57 13.64 9.95
N VAL A 160 2.77 14.48 8.92
CA VAL A 160 3.69 14.20 7.80
C VAL A 160 5.12 14.71 8.01
N GLU A 161 5.38 15.53 9.05
CA GLU A 161 6.71 16.11 9.31
C GLU A 161 7.85 15.09 9.55
N PRO A 162 7.62 13.93 10.20
CA PRO A 162 8.67 12.92 10.39
C PRO A 162 9.14 12.21 9.12
N PHE A 163 8.45 12.40 7.98
CA PHE A 163 8.64 11.58 6.78
C PHE A 163 9.27 12.34 5.61
N LEU A 164 10.04 11.59 4.81
CA LEU A 164 10.36 11.90 3.42
C LEU A 164 9.41 11.10 2.52
N PHE A 165 9.03 11.67 1.38
CA PHE A 165 8.13 11.06 0.39
C PHE A 165 8.85 11.00 -0.96
N TYR A 166 9.10 9.78 -1.45
CA TYR A 166 9.74 9.52 -2.73
C TYR A 166 8.66 9.31 -3.78
N VAL A 167 8.35 10.37 -4.52
CA VAL A 167 7.22 10.43 -5.46
C VAL A 167 7.72 10.13 -6.86
N MET A 168 7.29 8.99 -7.41
CA MET A 168 7.61 8.54 -8.75
C MET A 168 6.59 9.02 -9.76
N THR A 169 7.08 9.44 -10.91
CA THR A 169 6.32 10.13 -11.95
C THR A 169 6.72 9.67 -13.34
N GLU A 170 5.78 9.85 -14.26
CA GLU A 170 5.97 9.76 -15.71
C GLU A 170 5.81 11.17 -16.28
N VAL A 171 6.79 11.64 -17.06
CA VAL A 171 6.90 13.02 -17.53
C VAL A 171 6.54 13.13 -19.01
N ASP A 172 5.68 14.08 -19.34
CA ASP A 172 5.33 14.50 -20.69
C ASP A 172 5.50 16.02 -20.89
N ASP A 173 5.08 16.51 -22.06
CA ASP A 173 5.10 17.95 -22.43
C ASP A 173 4.28 18.85 -21.49
N VAL A 174 3.37 18.29 -20.68
CA VAL A 174 2.56 19.01 -19.69
C VAL A 174 3.25 19.01 -18.33
N GLY A 175 3.86 17.89 -17.92
CA GLY A 175 4.66 17.79 -16.71
C GLY A 175 4.82 16.36 -16.16
N ALA A 176 5.26 16.26 -14.91
CA ALA A 176 5.46 15.00 -14.20
C ALA A 176 4.16 14.52 -13.54
N ARG A 177 3.47 13.56 -14.18
CA ARG A 177 2.26 12.92 -13.66
C ARG A 177 2.58 11.89 -12.59
N PHE A 178 1.83 11.90 -11.50
CA PHE A 178 1.95 10.94 -10.41
C PHE A 178 1.66 9.49 -10.87
N VAL A 179 2.61 8.58 -10.61
CA VAL A 179 2.47 7.13 -10.83
C VAL A 179 2.34 6.37 -9.50
N GLY A 180 3.11 6.77 -8.50
CA GLY A 180 3.12 6.15 -7.19
C GLY A 180 4.15 6.80 -6.26
N TYR A 181 4.26 6.30 -5.04
CA TYR A 181 5.27 6.77 -4.09
C TYR A 181 5.63 5.70 -3.06
N PHE A 182 6.70 5.94 -2.31
CA PHE A 182 6.83 5.44 -0.95
C PHE A 182 7.18 6.56 0.04
N SER A 183 6.78 6.41 1.30
CA SER A 183 7.23 7.28 2.40
C SER A 183 8.18 6.54 3.33
N LYS A 184 9.09 7.28 3.95
CA LYS A 184 10.19 6.79 4.79
C LYS A 184 10.36 7.71 5.98
N GLU A 185 10.44 7.17 7.20
CA GLU A 185 10.78 7.94 8.39
C GLU A 185 12.20 8.51 8.28
N LYS A 186 12.37 9.79 8.63
CA LYS A 186 13.70 10.44 8.72
C LYS A 186 14.59 9.83 9.81
N ARG A 187 13.99 9.16 10.78
CA ARG A 187 14.64 8.46 11.91
C ARG A 187 13.78 7.26 12.31
N SER A 188 13.99 6.10 11.70
CA SER A 188 13.25 4.88 12.06
C SER A 188 14.00 4.07 13.13
N PRO A 189 13.42 3.82 14.32
CA PRO A 189 14.07 3.02 15.36
C PRO A 189 14.24 1.53 15.01
N LYS A 190 13.71 1.08 13.87
CA LYS A 190 13.77 -0.30 13.37
C LYS A 190 14.45 -0.41 12.00
N ASP A 191 15.14 0.66 11.56
CA ASP A 191 15.78 0.80 10.25
C ASP A 191 14.86 0.45 9.05
N TYR A 192 13.57 0.76 9.15
CA TYR A 192 12.67 0.63 8.01
C TYR A 192 13.06 1.62 6.91
N ASN A 193 13.20 1.12 5.68
CA ASN A 193 13.46 1.96 4.49
C ASN A 193 12.17 2.40 3.78
N VAL A 194 11.04 1.77 4.11
CA VAL A 194 9.69 2.06 3.61
C VAL A 194 8.66 1.92 4.74
N SER A 195 7.87 2.96 4.99
CA SER A 195 6.73 2.97 5.92
C SER A 195 5.39 2.79 5.21
N CYS A 196 5.23 3.37 4.03
CA CYS A 196 4.09 3.13 3.14
C CYS A 196 4.59 3.09 1.70
N ILE A 197 3.99 2.25 0.86
CA ILE A 197 4.27 2.19 -0.58
C ILE A 197 2.96 1.98 -1.35
N MET A 198 2.75 2.75 -2.41
CA MET A 198 1.51 2.74 -3.19
C MET A 198 1.79 3.11 -4.66
N THR A 199 1.34 2.25 -5.58
CA THR A 199 1.22 2.57 -7.01
C THR A 199 -0.26 2.81 -7.31
N LEU A 200 -0.58 3.91 -8.00
CA LEU A 200 -1.95 4.29 -8.33
C LEU A 200 -2.65 3.13 -9.08
N PRO A 201 -3.91 2.74 -8.76
CA PRO A 201 -4.50 1.51 -9.30
C PRO A 201 -4.44 1.36 -10.83
N VAL A 202 -4.69 2.44 -11.57
CA VAL A 202 -4.62 2.47 -13.05
C VAL A 202 -3.20 2.32 -13.63
N ARG A 203 -2.16 2.37 -12.78
CA ARG A 203 -0.75 2.12 -13.11
C ARG A 203 -0.25 0.79 -12.52
N GLN A 204 -1.07 0.00 -11.84
CA GLN A 204 -0.60 -1.28 -11.28
C GLN A 204 -0.31 -2.32 -12.38
N ARG A 205 0.45 -3.36 -12.02
CA ARG A 205 0.90 -4.46 -12.91
C ARG A 205 1.85 -4.07 -14.06
N GLN A 206 2.18 -2.78 -14.24
CA GLN A 206 3.13 -2.26 -15.25
C GLN A 206 4.59 -2.19 -14.76
N GLY A 207 4.98 -3.00 -13.77
CA GLY A 207 6.35 -3.01 -13.22
C GLY A 207 6.69 -1.90 -12.21
N TRP A 208 6.00 -0.74 -12.24
CA TRP A 208 6.22 0.42 -11.35
C TRP A 208 6.38 0.09 -9.86
N GLY A 209 5.60 -0.87 -9.33
CA GLY A 209 5.73 -1.31 -7.94
C GLY A 209 7.09 -1.95 -7.60
N ASN A 210 7.69 -2.69 -8.54
CA ASN A 210 9.05 -3.22 -8.37
C ASN A 210 10.09 -2.09 -8.42
N LEU A 211 9.89 -1.06 -9.26
CA LEU A 211 10.83 0.07 -9.36
C LEU A 211 10.83 0.94 -8.08
N LEU A 212 9.67 1.16 -7.45
CA LEU A 212 9.59 1.82 -6.14
C LEU A 212 10.33 1.03 -5.05
N ILE A 213 10.23 -0.30 -5.06
CA ILE A 213 10.96 -1.18 -4.13
C ILE A 213 12.48 -1.12 -4.41
N ASP A 214 12.89 -1.25 -5.67
CA ASP A 214 14.30 -1.20 -6.09
C ASP A 214 14.94 0.15 -5.71
N PHE A 215 14.21 1.26 -5.88
CA PHE A 215 14.68 2.58 -5.49
C PHE A 215 14.78 2.75 -3.96
N SER A 216 13.84 2.20 -3.18
CA SER A 216 13.96 2.20 -1.71
C SER A 216 15.20 1.45 -1.21
N TYR A 217 15.62 0.41 -1.93
CA TYR A 217 16.83 -0.36 -1.65
C TYR A 217 18.10 0.33 -2.17
N LEU A 218 18.03 1.03 -3.31
CA LEU A 218 19.10 1.89 -3.80
C LEU A 218 19.44 3.00 -2.78
N LEU A 219 18.42 3.56 -2.11
CA LEU A 219 18.62 4.51 -1.01
C LEU A 219 19.31 3.85 0.20
N SER A 220 18.87 2.67 0.66
CA SER A 220 19.54 1.94 1.77
C SER A 220 21.03 1.74 1.46
N LYS A 221 21.34 1.27 0.25
CA LYS A 221 22.71 1.04 -0.24
C LYS A 221 23.55 2.33 -0.27
N LYS A 222 22.96 3.46 -0.68
CA LYS A 222 23.60 4.80 -0.66
C LYS A 222 23.79 5.34 0.77
N GLU A 223 22.92 4.95 1.70
CA GLU A 223 23.01 5.20 3.15
C GLU A 223 23.93 4.19 3.87
N HIS A 224 24.57 3.27 3.13
CA HIS A 224 25.45 2.18 3.61
C HIS A 224 24.83 1.19 4.62
N ARG A 225 23.51 1.23 4.82
CA ARG A 225 22.74 0.37 5.72
C ARG A 225 21.84 -0.61 4.95
N THR A 226 21.34 -1.62 5.66
CA THR A 226 20.31 -2.55 5.17
C THR A 226 18.91 -1.96 5.35
N GLY A 227 17.94 -2.40 4.57
CA GLY A 227 16.53 -1.97 4.70
C GLY A 227 15.50 -3.11 4.75
N SER A 228 14.37 -2.84 5.39
CA SER A 228 13.17 -3.66 5.29
C SER A 228 11.93 -2.75 5.28
N PRO A 229 10.82 -3.13 4.63
CA PRO A 229 9.56 -2.43 4.82
C PRO A 229 9.02 -2.62 6.24
N GLU A 230 8.26 -1.62 6.68
CA GLU A 230 7.42 -1.67 7.87
C GLU A 230 6.41 -2.83 7.81
N LYS A 231 6.01 -3.33 8.99
CA LYS A 231 5.16 -4.52 9.14
C LYS A 231 3.95 -4.19 10.02
N PRO A 232 2.73 -4.68 9.70
CA PRO A 232 2.43 -5.65 8.64
C PRO A 232 2.37 -5.04 7.23
N LEU A 233 2.79 -5.82 6.23
CA LEU A 233 2.55 -5.52 4.82
C LEU A 233 1.12 -5.89 4.41
N SER A 234 0.52 -5.13 3.49
CA SER A 234 -0.70 -5.55 2.79
C SER A 234 -0.43 -6.78 1.93
N ALA A 235 -1.47 -7.56 1.57
CA ALA A 235 -1.32 -8.76 0.76
C ALA A 235 -0.64 -8.48 -0.60
N LEU A 236 -0.98 -7.36 -1.25
CA LEU A 236 -0.32 -6.91 -2.49
C LEU A 236 1.13 -6.49 -2.25
N GLY A 237 1.43 -5.82 -1.13
CA GLY A 237 2.79 -5.45 -0.74
C GLY A 237 3.67 -6.68 -0.48
N ALA A 238 3.17 -7.65 0.28
CA ALA A 238 3.87 -8.90 0.57
C ALA A 238 4.16 -9.70 -0.70
N LEU A 239 3.21 -9.77 -1.65
CA LEU A 239 3.43 -10.39 -2.96
C LEU A 239 4.50 -9.64 -3.79
N GLY A 240 4.45 -8.31 -3.79
CA GLY A 240 5.42 -7.45 -4.49
C GLY A 240 6.85 -7.61 -3.95
N TYR A 241 7.04 -7.49 -2.63
CA TYR A 241 8.35 -7.69 -2.00
C TYR A 241 8.88 -9.11 -2.19
N ARG A 242 8.03 -10.15 -2.08
CA ARG A 242 8.43 -11.53 -2.38
C ARG A 242 8.92 -11.68 -3.82
N ASN A 243 8.18 -11.15 -4.80
CA ASN A 243 8.58 -11.16 -6.20
C ASN A 243 9.91 -10.43 -6.43
N TYR A 244 10.07 -9.24 -5.84
CA TYR A 244 11.29 -8.44 -5.93
C TYR A 244 12.50 -9.21 -5.38
N TRP A 245 12.41 -9.74 -4.15
CA TRP A 245 13.51 -10.50 -3.54
C TRP A 245 13.84 -11.77 -4.31
N THR A 246 12.85 -12.53 -4.80
CA THR A 246 13.09 -13.69 -5.67
C THR A 246 13.87 -13.31 -6.92
N LEU A 247 13.49 -12.21 -7.60
CA LEU A 247 14.20 -11.73 -8.79
C LEU A 247 15.61 -11.21 -8.47
N ALA A 248 15.80 -10.53 -7.33
CA ALA A 248 17.12 -10.06 -6.89
C ALA A 248 18.07 -11.23 -6.60
N ILE A 249 17.60 -12.25 -5.86
CA ILE A 249 18.35 -13.48 -5.56
C ILE A 249 18.67 -14.23 -6.87
N MET A 250 17.71 -14.40 -7.78
CA MET A 250 17.94 -15.06 -9.07
C MET A 250 18.97 -14.31 -9.94
N ARG A 251 18.93 -12.97 -9.96
CA ARG A 251 19.93 -12.15 -10.66
C ARG A 251 21.32 -12.36 -10.06
N PHE A 252 21.45 -12.33 -8.74
CA PHE A 252 22.70 -12.56 -8.01
C PHE A 252 23.28 -13.95 -8.32
N LEU A 253 22.51 -15.01 -8.12
CA LEU A 253 22.94 -16.40 -8.40
C LEU A 253 23.35 -16.62 -9.87
N ARG A 254 22.79 -15.87 -10.82
CA ARG A 254 23.17 -15.94 -12.24
C ARG A 254 24.50 -15.24 -12.56
N ILE A 255 24.93 -14.27 -11.76
CA ILE A 255 26.18 -13.49 -12.00
C ILE A 255 27.34 -13.88 -11.06
N THR A 256 27.07 -14.69 -10.03
CA THR A 256 28.08 -15.16 -9.07
C THR A 256 28.53 -16.58 -9.41
N PRO A 257 29.71 -16.77 -10.04
CA PRO A 257 30.27 -18.11 -10.26
C PRO A 257 30.81 -18.72 -8.96
N GLY A 258 30.56 -20.01 -8.74
CA GLY A 258 31.00 -20.73 -7.54
C GLY A 258 30.09 -20.54 -6.32
N SER A 259 30.48 -21.12 -5.19
CA SER A 259 29.64 -21.24 -3.99
C SER A 259 29.25 -19.86 -3.41
N PRO A 260 27.97 -19.43 -3.54
CA PRO A 260 27.56 -18.08 -3.20
C PRO A 260 27.41 -17.91 -1.67
N ARG A 261 27.88 -16.77 -1.15
CA ARG A 261 27.77 -16.41 0.26
C ARG A 261 26.77 -15.27 0.46
N LEU A 262 26.08 -15.25 1.60
CA LEU A 262 25.10 -14.21 1.94
C LEU A 262 25.76 -12.82 2.03
N GLU A 263 26.97 -12.75 2.56
CA GLU A 263 27.77 -11.53 2.69
C GLU A 263 28.27 -10.99 1.34
N GLY A 264 28.25 -11.84 0.29
CA GLY A 264 28.58 -11.46 -1.09
C GLY A 264 27.43 -10.78 -1.83
N MET A 265 26.19 -10.83 -1.31
CA MET A 265 25.07 -10.13 -1.91
C MET A 265 25.26 -8.61 -1.73
N PRO A 266 25.12 -7.79 -2.80
CA PRO A 266 25.15 -6.34 -2.66
C PRO A 266 24.09 -5.88 -1.66
N ARG A 267 24.50 -5.15 -0.60
CA ARG A 267 23.60 -4.74 0.49
C ARG A 267 22.31 -4.11 -0.03
N THR A 268 21.19 -4.71 0.35
CA THR A 268 19.81 -4.23 0.21
C THR A 268 19.29 -3.81 1.59
#